data_AF-A0AB39JFZ2-F1
#
_entry.id   AF-A0AB39JFZ2-F1
#
_cell.length_a   1.000
_cell.length_b   1.000
_cell.length_c   1.000
_cell.angle_alpha   90.00
_cell.angle_beta   90.00
_cell.angle_gamma   90.00
#
_symmetry.space_group_name_H-M   'P 1'
#
loop_
_entity.id
_entity.type
_entity.pdbx_description
1 polymer ?
#
loop_
_entity_poly.entity_id
_entity_poly.type
_entity_poly.pdbx_seq_one_letter_code
_entity_poly.pdbx_strand_id
1 'polypeptide(L)'
;MPQPCTAEKVMTVGQLALRSGVAVTALHFYESKGLIHSTRSSGNQRRYPRETLRRVAVIKMAQRLGIPLATIHTALQTLPVGRAPSVADWQRLSEQWRQDLTQRIDKMLALRDQLDGCIGCGCMSLQSCPLRNCDDQLSEQGPGPQLLEPGPDAQAQPTLSATRRR
;
A
#
# COMPACT_ATOMS: atom_id res chain seq x y z
N MET A 1 -35.68 14.69 -7.63
CA MET A 1 -34.44 15.29 -8.16
C MET A 1 -33.50 15.54 -6.98
N PRO A 2 -32.24 15.07 -6.99
CA PRO A 2 -31.36 15.31 -5.85
C PRO A 2 -31.02 16.81 -5.82
N GLN A 3 -31.35 17.47 -4.71
CA GLN A 3 -31.12 18.89 -4.50
C GLN A 3 -29.62 19.24 -4.62
N PRO A 4 -29.24 20.37 -5.23
CA PRO A 4 -27.87 20.84 -5.20
C PRO A 4 -27.50 21.20 -3.76
N CYS A 5 -26.50 20.49 -3.22
CA CYS A 5 -25.98 20.71 -1.87
C CYS A 5 -25.36 22.11 -1.75
N THR A 6 -26.12 23.10 -1.28
CA THR A 6 -25.60 24.40 -0.86
C THR A 6 -24.75 24.23 0.39
N ALA A 7 -23.61 24.92 0.38
CA ALA A 7 -22.41 24.56 1.14
C ALA A 7 -22.35 25.19 2.53
N GLU A 8 -22.40 24.37 3.58
CA GLU A 8 -21.44 24.57 4.67
C GLU A 8 -20.07 24.18 4.13
N LYS A 9 -19.35 25.19 3.63
CA LYS A 9 -18.15 25.04 2.79
C LYS A 9 -16.96 24.45 3.55
N VAL A 10 -16.99 24.50 4.87
CA VAL A 10 -15.89 24.11 5.76
C VAL A 10 -16.38 23.41 7.03
N MET A 11 -15.60 22.46 7.53
CA MET A 11 -15.86 21.67 8.74
C MET A 11 -14.80 21.95 9.79
N THR A 12 -15.19 21.85 11.07
CA THR A 12 -14.24 21.81 12.18
C THR A 12 -13.45 20.49 12.17
N VAL A 13 -12.33 20.44 12.90
CA VAL A 13 -11.54 19.20 13.04
C VAL A 13 -12.36 18.07 13.69
N GLY A 14 -13.24 18.39 14.64
CA GLY A 14 -14.10 17.40 15.30
C GLY A 14 -15.14 16.82 14.35
N GLN A 15 -15.77 17.66 13.52
CA GLN A 15 -16.69 17.20 12.47
C GLN A 15 -15.97 16.33 11.43
N LEU A 16 -14.77 16.72 11.01
CA LEU A 16 -13.96 15.93 10.08
C LEU A 16 -13.59 14.57 10.70
N ALA A 17 -13.16 14.54 11.96
CA ALA A 17 -12.81 13.33 12.69
C ALA A 17 -13.99 12.36 12.79
N LEU A 18 -15.14 12.87 13.26
CA LEU A 18 -16.38 12.09 13.39
C LEU A 18 -16.80 11.47 12.06
N ARG A 19 -16.80 12.27 10.98
CA ARG A 19 -17.28 11.83 9.66
C ARG A 19 -16.31 10.93 8.90
N SER A 20 -15.01 11.10 9.12
CA SER A 20 -13.99 10.24 8.51
C SER A 20 -13.70 8.97 9.32
N GLY A 21 -14.13 8.93 10.58
CA GLY A 21 -13.78 7.85 11.51
C GLY A 21 -12.26 7.78 11.71
N VAL A 22 -11.61 8.94 11.79
CA VAL A 22 -10.17 9.11 12.03
C VAL A 22 -10.00 10.03 13.23
N ALA A 23 -9.09 9.69 14.13
CA ALA A 23 -8.83 10.51 15.32
C ALA A 23 -8.30 11.91 14.93
N VAL A 24 -8.60 12.92 15.76
CA VAL A 24 -8.11 14.30 15.58
C VAL A 24 -6.58 14.34 15.50
N THR A 25 -5.89 13.54 16.31
CA THR A 25 -4.43 13.40 16.29
C THR A 25 -3.91 12.92 14.94
N ALA A 26 -4.59 11.95 14.32
CA ALA A 26 -4.25 11.46 13.00
C ALA A 26 -4.52 12.49 11.90
N LEU A 27 -5.58 13.31 12.03
CA LEU A 27 -5.81 14.43 11.11
C LEU A 27 -4.71 15.48 11.22
N HIS A 28 -4.28 15.86 12.44
CA HIS A 28 -3.14 16.74 12.63
C HIS A 28 -1.84 16.13 12.07
N PHE A 29 -1.65 14.83 12.23
CA PHE A 29 -0.52 14.12 11.65
C PHE A 29 -0.54 14.19 10.11
N TYR A 30 -1.69 13.93 9.47
CA TYR A 30 -1.84 14.09 8.02
C TYR A 30 -1.55 15.51 7.56
N GLU A 31 -2.00 16.51 8.31
CA GLU A 31 -1.71 17.92 8.02
C GLU A 31 -0.21 18.21 8.14
N SER A 32 0.46 17.71 9.19
CA SER A 32 1.91 17.86 9.38
C SER A 32 2.74 17.19 8.28
N LYS A 33 2.18 16.17 7.63
CA LYS A 33 2.79 15.46 6.50
C LYS A 33 2.36 16.03 5.13
N GLY A 34 1.64 17.16 5.09
CA GLY A 34 1.20 17.80 3.84
C GLY A 34 0.10 17.05 3.07
N LEU A 35 -0.49 16.02 3.68
CA LEU A 35 -1.52 15.18 3.05
C LEU A 35 -2.88 15.85 3.02
N ILE A 36 -3.16 16.72 3.99
CA ILE A 36 -4.37 17.54 4.04
C ILE A 36 -4.00 18.97 4.42
N HIS A 37 -4.85 19.93 4.05
CA HIS A 37 -4.65 21.34 4.34
C HIS A 37 -5.86 21.89 5.08
N SER A 38 -5.60 22.75 6.06
CA SER A 38 -6.64 23.51 6.77
C SER A 38 -6.54 24.99 6.44
N THR A 39 -7.67 25.70 6.52
CA THR A 39 -7.72 27.15 6.63
C THR A 39 -7.98 27.55 8.08
N ARG A 40 -7.64 28.79 8.43
CA ARG A 40 -7.92 29.34 9.76
C ARG A 40 -9.16 30.22 9.69
N SER A 41 -10.06 30.04 10.65
CA SER A 41 -11.18 30.96 10.90
C SER A 41 -10.69 32.22 11.63
N SER A 42 -11.54 33.25 11.72
CA SER A 42 -11.25 34.50 12.46
C SER A 42 -10.88 34.26 13.93
N GLY A 43 -11.40 33.20 14.55
CA GLY A 43 -11.02 32.74 15.90
C GLY A 43 -9.79 31.82 15.94
N ASN A 44 -8.92 31.82 14.94
CA ASN A 44 -7.72 30.95 14.80
C ASN A 44 -7.98 29.43 14.82
N GLN A 45 -9.24 29.01 14.69
CA GLN A 45 -9.61 27.60 14.64
C GLN A 45 -9.39 27.01 13.25
N ARG A 46 -8.91 25.76 13.18
CA ARG A 46 -8.75 25.01 11.92
C ARG A 46 -10.11 24.70 11.29
N ARG A 47 -10.16 24.84 9.97
CA ARG A 47 -11.32 24.59 9.11
C ARG A 47 -10.89 23.79 7.89
N TYR A 48 -11.64 22.76 7.55
CA TYR A 48 -11.33 21.85 6.45
C TYR A 48 -12.44 21.89 5.40
N PRO A 49 -12.13 22.04 4.11
CA PRO A 49 -13.15 21.96 3.08
C PRO A 49 -13.77 20.57 3.00
N ARG A 50 -15.00 20.45 2.47
CA ARG A 50 -15.70 19.16 2.37
C ARG A 50 -14.93 18.11 1.55
N GLU A 51 -14.16 18.54 0.55
CA GLU A 51 -13.32 17.65 -0.26
C GLU A 51 -12.24 16.92 0.56
N THR A 52 -11.83 17.47 1.70
CA THR A 52 -10.89 16.82 2.61
C THR A 52 -11.41 15.46 3.08
N LEU A 53 -12.73 15.26 3.22
CA LEU A 53 -13.29 13.95 3.57
C LEU A 53 -12.94 12.88 2.54
N ARG A 54 -13.04 13.21 1.25
CA ARG A 54 -12.68 12.27 0.18
C ARG A 54 -11.19 11.96 0.22
N ARG A 55 -10.35 12.97 0.46
CA ARG A 55 -8.89 12.79 0.58
C ARG A 55 -8.54 11.89 1.77
N VAL A 56 -9.14 12.12 2.94
CA VAL A 56 -8.93 11.28 4.14
C VAL A 56 -9.42 9.85 3.92
N ALA A 57 -10.55 9.66 3.25
CA ALA A 57 -11.06 8.32 2.92
C ALA A 57 -10.07 7.55 2.04
N VAL A 58 -9.46 8.22 1.06
CA VAL A 58 -8.45 7.61 0.19
C VAL A 58 -7.16 7.29 0.94
N ILE A 59 -6.67 8.20 1.79
CA ILE A 59 -5.49 7.94 2.64
C ILE A 59 -5.73 6.70 3.52
N LYS A 60 -6.90 6.63 4.16
CA LYS A 60 -7.29 5.49 5.01
C LYS A 60 -7.38 4.19 4.21
N MET A 61 -7.95 4.22 3.01
CA MET A 61 -8.00 3.05 2.13
C MET A 61 -6.59 2.59 1.76
N ALA A 62 -5.73 3.49 1.29
CA ALA A 62 -4.37 3.17 0.88
C ALA A 62 -3.52 2.60 2.04
N GLN A 63 -3.67 3.15 3.25
CA GLN A 63 -3.03 2.60 4.44
C GLN A 63 -3.51 1.18 4.76
N ARG A 64 -4.80 0.89 4.60
CA ARG A 64 -5.33 -0.48 4.80
C ARG A 64 -4.80 -1.48 3.77
N LEU A 65 -4.38 -1.01 2.59
CA LEU A 65 -3.69 -1.82 1.59
C LEU A 65 -2.19 -2.02 1.93
N GLY A 66 -1.71 -1.44 3.03
CA GLY A 66 -0.31 -1.50 3.42
C GLY A 66 0.59 -0.60 2.57
N ILE A 67 0.04 0.45 1.96
CA ILE A 67 0.83 1.41 1.19
C ILE A 67 1.49 2.39 2.17
N PRO A 68 2.81 2.59 2.10
CA PRO A 68 3.49 3.49 3.02
C PRO A 68 3.06 4.93 2.78
N LEU A 69 3.01 5.72 3.86
CA LEU A 69 2.50 7.08 3.81
C LEU A 69 3.29 7.99 2.86
N ALA A 70 4.60 7.73 2.67
CA ALA A 70 5.43 8.44 1.71
C ALA A 70 4.94 8.23 0.27
N THR A 71 4.62 7.00 -0.13
CA THR A 71 4.05 6.69 -1.44
C THR A 71 2.66 7.33 -1.60
N ILE A 72 1.84 7.30 -0.55
CA ILE A 72 0.54 8.00 -0.55
C ILE A 72 0.73 9.50 -0.78
N HIS A 73 1.71 10.11 -0.11
CA HIS A 73 2.02 11.52 -0.26
C HIS A 73 2.40 11.86 -1.71
N THR A 74 3.36 11.14 -2.29
CA THR A 74 3.79 11.32 -3.69
C THR A 74 2.64 11.14 -4.66
N ALA A 75 1.83 10.09 -4.48
CA ALA A 75 0.62 9.86 -5.26
C ALA A 75 -0.35 11.04 -5.19
N LEU A 76 -0.64 11.54 -3.98
CA LEU A 76 -1.57 12.67 -3.79
C LEU A 76 -1.05 14.01 -4.28
N GLN A 77 0.26 14.17 -4.51
CA GLN A 77 0.85 15.35 -5.14
C GLN A 77 0.61 15.41 -6.66
N THR A 78 0.34 14.27 -7.30
CA THR A 78 -0.02 14.23 -8.74
C THR A 78 -1.44 14.73 -9.00
N LEU A 79 -2.23 14.90 -7.94
CA LEU A 79 -3.59 15.40 -8.05
C LEU A 79 -3.60 16.91 -8.31
N PRO A 80 -4.57 17.40 -9.09
CA PRO A 80 -4.68 18.81 -9.44
C PRO A 80 -4.86 19.68 -8.18
N VAL A 81 -4.11 20.78 -8.13
CA VAL A 81 -4.25 21.81 -7.10
C VAL A 81 -5.35 22.78 -7.51
N GLY A 82 -6.24 23.14 -6.57
CA GLY A 82 -7.29 24.15 -6.80
C GLY A 82 -8.59 23.63 -7.41
N ARG A 83 -8.70 22.33 -7.70
CA ARG A 83 -9.99 21.67 -7.98
C ARG A 83 -10.11 20.34 -7.25
N ALA A 84 -11.35 19.91 -7.02
CA ALA A 84 -11.60 18.56 -6.55
C ALA A 84 -11.07 17.53 -7.58
N PRO A 85 -10.36 16.47 -7.14
CA PRO A 85 -9.96 15.38 -8.02
C PRO A 85 -11.17 14.72 -8.68
N SER A 86 -11.01 14.41 -9.96
CA SER A 86 -12.03 13.74 -10.78
C SER A 86 -12.00 12.22 -10.57
N VAL A 87 -13.00 11.52 -11.11
CA VAL A 87 -13.03 10.05 -11.11
C VAL A 87 -11.79 9.48 -11.82
N ALA A 88 -11.38 10.08 -12.95
CA ALA A 88 -10.21 9.66 -13.70
C ALA A 88 -8.90 9.83 -12.90
N ASP A 89 -8.80 10.91 -12.12
CA ASP A 89 -7.64 11.16 -11.26
C ASP A 89 -7.53 10.05 -10.18
N TRP A 90 -8.66 9.66 -9.58
CA TRP A 90 -8.71 8.57 -8.62
C TRP A 90 -8.44 7.20 -9.24
N GLN A 91 -8.98 6.94 -10.45
CA GLN A 91 -8.75 5.68 -11.17
C GLN A 91 -7.25 5.45 -11.41
N ARG A 92 -6.52 6.49 -11.84
CA ARG A 92 -5.07 6.40 -12.06
C ARG A 92 -4.31 5.99 -10.80
N LEU A 93 -4.64 6.59 -9.65
CA LEU A 93 -4.02 6.23 -8.37
C LEU A 93 -4.39 4.82 -7.93
N SER A 94 -5.67 4.46 -8.06
CA SER A 94 -6.15 3.13 -7.68
C SER A 94 -5.55 2.02 -8.52
N GLU A 95 -5.23 2.29 -9.80
CA GLU A 95 -4.63 1.30 -10.69
C GLU A 95 -3.22 0.93 -10.23
N GLN A 96 -2.40 1.92 -9.90
CA GLN A 96 -1.07 1.68 -9.35
C GLN A 96 -1.14 0.84 -8.07
N TRP A 97 -2.02 1.21 -7.15
CA TRP A 97 -2.20 0.50 -5.89
C TRP A 97 -2.78 -0.91 -6.07
N ARG A 98 -3.64 -1.09 -7.08
CA ARG A 98 -4.18 -2.40 -7.45
C ARG A 98 -3.05 -3.31 -7.93
N GLN A 99 -2.15 -2.81 -8.75
CA GLN A 99 -0.98 -3.58 -9.21
C GLN A 99 -0.07 -3.97 -8.04
N ASP A 100 0.27 -3.02 -7.16
CA ASP A 100 1.07 -3.29 -5.95
C ASP A 100 0.40 -4.35 -5.05
N LEU A 101 -0.92 -4.26 -4.88
CA LEU A 101 -1.69 -5.22 -4.09
C LEU A 101 -1.71 -6.60 -4.74
N THR A 102 -1.93 -6.68 -6.05
CA THR A 102 -1.93 -7.95 -6.79
C THR A 102 -0.58 -8.65 -6.67
N GLN A 103 0.54 -7.93 -6.84
CA GLN A 103 1.88 -8.50 -6.67
C GLN A 103 2.09 -9.08 -5.27
N ARG A 104 1.60 -8.38 -4.23
CA ARG A 104 1.68 -8.88 -2.85
C ARG A 104 0.81 -10.12 -2.65
N ILE A 105 -0.40 -10.14 -3.21
CA ILE A 105 -1.28 -11.32 -3.17
C ILE A 105 -0.61 -12.51 -3.84
N ASP A 106 -0.04 -12.32 -5.04
CA ASP A 106 0.62 -13.41 -5.77
C ASP A 106 1.80 -13.99 -4.99
N LYS A 107 2.62 -13.12 -4.36
CA LYS A 107 3.68 -13.57 -3.44
C LYS A 107 3.13 -14.35 -2.24
N MET A 108 2.06 -13.87 -1.62
CA MET A 108 1.43 -14.56 -0.49
C MET A 108 0.81 -15.91 -0.88
N LEU A 109 0.22 -16.02 -2.07
CA LEU A 109 -0.29 -17.27 -2.62
C LEU A 109 0.85 -18.26 -2.88
N ALA A 110 1.94 -17.80 -3.51
CA ALA A 110 3.13 -18.64 -3.74
C ALA A 110 3.72 -19.16 -2.41
N LEU A 111 3.83 -18.29 -1.40
CA LEU A 111 4.29 -18.68 -0.06
C LEU A 111 3.37 -19.70 0.61
N ARG A 112 2.06 -19.49 0.55
CA ARG A 112 1.07 -20.44 1.07
C ARG A 112 1.23 -21.81 0.41
N ASP A 113 1.30 -21.85 -0.91
CA ASP A 113 1.37 -23.10 -1.66
C ASP A 113 2.69 -23.84 -1.40
N GLN A 114 3.80 -23.10 -1.18
CA GLN A 114 5.08 -23.68 -0.76
C GLN A 114 5.04 -24.24 0.66
N LEU A 115 4.33 -23.60 1.60
CA LEU A 115 4.14 -24.11 2.96
C LEU A 115 3.39 -25.44 2.93
N ASP A 116 2.33 -25.55 2.13
CA ASP A 116 1.58 -26.80 1.95
C ASP A 116 2.47 -27.90 1.36
N GLY A 117 3.36 -27.58 0.42
CA GLY A 117 4.36 -28.52 -0.10
C GLY A 117 5.37 -29.00 0.96
N CYS A 118 5.80 -28.11 1.86
CA CYS A 118 6.76 -28.45 2.93
C CYS A 118 6.13 -29.27 4.07
N ILE A 119 4.87 -29.01 4.41
CA ILE A 119 4.15 -29.71 5.48
C ILE A 119 3.54 -31.02 4.95
N GLY A 120 2.99 -31.00 3.74
CA GLY A 120 2.30 -32.15 3.10
C GLY A 120 3.23 -33.30 2.70
N CYS A 121 4.53 -33.06 2.52
CA CYS A 121 5.52 -34.13 2.31
C CYS A 121 5.61 -35.09 3.51
N GLY A 122 5.28 -34.65 4.73
CA GLY A 122 5.42 -35.45 5.95
C GLY A 122 6.86 -35.87 6.27
N CYS A 123 7.83 -35.39 5.50
CA CYS A 123 9.19 -35.91 5.49
C CYS A 123 10.17 -35.10 6.35
N MET A 124 9.84 -33.83 6.71
CA MET A 124 10.78 -32.89 7.39
C MET A 124 12.20 -32.90 6.79
N SER A 125 12.32 -33.30 5.52
CA SER A 125 13.60 -33.52 4.88
C SER A 125 14.05 -32.20 4.29
N LEU A 126 14.98 -31.57 5.00
CA LEU A 126 15.73 -30.42 4.49
C LEU A 126 16.37 -30.71 3.11
N GLN A 127 16.55 -31.96 2.69
CA GLN A 127 17.18 -32.31 1.42
C GLN A 127 16.37 -31.94 0.17
N SER A 128 15.04 -31.84 0.28
CA SER A 128 14.14 -31.64 -0.87
C SER A 128 13.27 -30.39 -0.77
N CYS A 129 13.55 -29.50 0.19
CA CYS A 129 12.80 -28.26 0.33
C CYS A 129 13.18 -27.29 -0.80
N PRO A 130 12.23 -26.86 -1.65
CA PRO A 130 12.51 -25.90 -2.74
C PRO A 130 12.91 -24.51 -2.22
N LEU A 131 12.78 -24.27 -0.91
CA LEU A 131 13.22 -23.05 -0.23
C LEU A 131 14.61 -23.16 0.43
N ARG A 132 15.30 -24.30 0.27
CA ARG A 132 16.63 -24.47 0.84
C ARG A 132 17.69 -23.85 -0.07
N ASN A 133 18.36 -22.84 0.45
CA ASN A 133 19.61 -22.31 -0.10
C ASN A 133 20.80 -23.00 0.59
N CYS A 134 21.25 -24.16 0.06
CA CYS A 134 22.39 -24.89 0.62
C CYS A 134 23.65 -24.02 0.59
N ASP A 135 24.41 -24.01 1.69
CA ASP A 135 25.69 -23.29 1.83
C ASP A 135 25.63 -21.81 1.43
N ASP A 136 24.43 -21.21 1.52
CA ASP A 136 24.17 -19.82 1.15
C ASP A 136 24.60 -19.46 -0.30
N GLN A 137 24.51 -20.41 -1.24
CA GLN A 137 24.94 -20.24 -2.63
C GLN A 137 24.29 -19.03 -3.35
N LEU A 138 23.07 -18.67 -2.98
CA LEU A 138 22.38 -17.53 -3.58
C LEU A 138 22.78 -16.16 -2.98
N SER A 139 23.68 -16.12 -1.99
CA SER A 139 24.19 -14.84 -1.43
C SER A 139 24.87 -13.96 -2.48
N GLU A 140 25.47 -14.57 -3.50
CA GLU A 140 26.08 -13.87 -4.64
C GLU A 140 25.04 -13.11 -5.49
N GLN A 141 23.76 -13.49 -5.42
CA GLN A 141 22.66 -12.84 -6.15
C GLN A 141 22.04 -11.67 -5.38
N GLY A 142 22.42 -11.49 -4.12
CA GLY A 142 22.02 -10.38 -3.28
C GLY A 142 21.56 -10.77 -1.87
N PRO A 143 21.31 -9.79 -1.00
CA PRO A 143 20.87 -10.03 0.37
C PRO A 143 19.41 -10.50 0.42
N GLY A 144 19.09 -11.33 1.42
CA GLY A 144 17.71 -11.76 1.72
C GLY A 144 17.33 -13.12 1.12
N PRO A 145 16.05 -13.52 1.24
CA PRO A 145 15.60 -14.85 0.83
C PRO A 145 15.41 -14.92 -0.69
N GLN A 146 16.50 -15.06 -1.45
CA GLN A 146 16.50 -15.00 -2.93
C GLN A 146 15.51 -15.97 -3.62
N LEU A 147 15.19 -17.11 -2.98
CA LEU A 147 14.20 -18.08 -3.50
C LEU A 147 12.74 -17.58 -3.37
N LEU A 148 12.49 -16.61 -2.49
CA LEU A 148 11.18 -16.01 -2.23
C LEU A 148 11.05 -14.61 -2.81
N GLU A 149 12.11 -13.82 -2.66
CA GLU A 149 12.20 -12.44 -3.11
C GLU A 149 13.48 -12.27 -3.92
N PRO A 150 13.49 -12.74 -5.18
CA PRO A 150 14.63 -12.54 -6.06
C PRO A 150 14.91 -11.04 -6.15
N GLY A 151 16.16 -10.65 -5.92
CA GLY A 151 16.61 -9.28 -6.05
C GLY A 151 16.34 -8.72 -7.45
N PRO A 152 16.35 -7.39 -7.62
CA PRO A 152 16.13 -6.75 -8.93
C PRO A 152 17.10 -7.24 -10.03
N ASP A 153 18.26 -7.79 -9.64
CA ASP A 153 19.31 -8.30 -10.53
C ASP A 153 19.18 -9.81 -10.88
N ALA A 154 18.20 -10.53 -10.31
CA ALA A 154 18.06 -11.98 -10.43
C ALA A 154 17.43 -12.46 -11.76
N GLN A 155 17.57 -11.70 -12.85
CA GLN A 155 17.07 -12.06 -14.18
C GLN A 155 18.00 -13.07 -14.88
N ALA A 156 18.18 -14.25 -14.29
CA ALA A 156 18.67 -15.42 -14.99
C ALA A 156 18.26 -16.66 -14.19
N GLN A 157 17.19 -17.33 -14.62
CA GLN A 157 16.89 -18.67 -14.11
C GLN A 157 18.03 -19.60 -14.52
N PRO A 158 18.76 -20.25 -13.61
CA PRO A 158 19.38 -21.52 -13.94
C PRO A 158 18.24 -22.52 -14.03
N THR A 159 18.06 -23.14 -15.19
CA THR A 159 17.24 -24.33 -15.31
C THR A 159 17.67 -25.31 -14.22
N LEU A 160 16.72 -25.67 -13.34
CA LEU A 160 16.89 -26.76 -12.38
C LEU A 160 17.13 -28.04 -13.19
N SER A 161 18.39 -28.29 -13.52
CA SER A 161 18.83 -29.51 -14.16
C SER A 161 18.69 -30.61 -13.12
N ALA A 162 17.67 -31.45 -13.36
CA ALA A 162 17.43 -32.67 -12.61
C ALA A 162 18.75 -33.45 -12.49
N THR A 163 19.36 -33.42 -11.31
CA THR A 163 20.56 -34.19 -11.05
C THR A 163 20.14 -35.64 -10.86
N ARG A 164 20.16 -36.40 -11.97
CA ARG A 164 20.27 -37.86 -11.96
C ARG A 164 21.46 -38.27 -11.09
N ARG A 165 21.23 -39.17 -10.12
CA ARG A 165 22.14 -40.24 -9.63
C ARG A 165 21.38 -40.97 -8.50
N ARG A 166 20.88 -42.19 -8.76
CA ARG A 166 21.51 -43.53 -8.67
C ARG A 166 21.16 -44.19 -7.34
#